data_AF-A0A916TUC3-F1
#
_entry.id   AF-A0A916TUC3-F1
#
_cell.length_a   1.000
_cell.length_b   1.000
_cell.length_c   1.000
_cell.angle_alpha   90.00
_cell.angle_beta   90.00
_cell.angle_gamma   90.00
#
_symmetry.space_group_name_H-M   'P 1'
#
loop_
_entity.id
_entity.type
_entity.pdbx_description
1 polymer ?
#
loop_
_entity_poly.entity_id
_entity_poly.type
_entity_poly.pdbx_seq_one_letter_code
_entity_poly.pdbx_strand_id
1 'polypeptide(L)'
;MALNDVLIDGMKIVGGGLVASTVTLWVNGRRSEREVTRTARALATRLVPIFEAYARTCAEIRGIHLASEREDPYDFSGVQHVPELQELPVDEQGWRAIDGDLGARAQTFHMHVYSCRQLVKATAEYGDADDIEVAVETQATELGAMAWSIGCDLRDRYDLPPAPPDWKYMQHFLEEEARLAKQLEERRAEMRELNSILEEEGIEPNLV
;
A
#
# COMPACT_ATOMS: atom_id res chain seq x y z
N MET A 1 -12.82 63.94 43.88
CA MET A 1 -13.45 62.60 43.91
C MET A 1 -13.86 62.08 42.54
N ALA A 2 -13.71 62.84 41.44
CA ALA A 2 -14.11 62.42 40.08
C ALA A 2 -12.99 61.85 39.19
N LEU A 3 -11.74 61.77 39.71
CA LEU A 3 -10.57 61.32 38.94
C LEU A 3 -10.27 59.82 39.07
N ASN A 4 -10.83 59.13 40.07
CA ASN A 4 -10.64 57.69 40.24
C ASN A 4 -11.63 56.83 39.43
N ASP A 5 -12.82 57.34 39.11
CA ASP A 5 -13.82 56.57 38.35
C ASP A 5 -13.44 56.44 36.86
N VAL A 6 -12.74 57.43 36.29
CA VAL A 6 -12.30 57.40 34.88
C VAL A 6 -11.18 56.38 34.65
N LEU A 7 -10.32 56.14 35.65
CA LEU A 7 -9.24 55.15 35.57
C LEU A 7 -9.74 53.71 35.69
N ILE A 8 -10.83 53.47 36.43
CA ILE A 8 -11.39 52.13 36.62
C ILE A 8 -12.22 51.68 35.41
N ASP A 9 -12.90 52.59 34.72
CA ASP A 9 -13.64 52.26 33.49
C ASP A 9 -12.75 52.19 32.23
N GLY A 10 -11.66 52.97 32.16
CA GLY A 10 -10.66 52.85 31.09
C GLY A 10 -9.94 51.49 31.08
N MET A 11 -9.71 50.89 32.25
CA MET A 11 -9.01 49.60 32.37
C MET A 11 -9.88 48.41 31.92
N LYS A 12 -11.21 48.51 31.99
CA LYS A 12 -12.14 47.46 31.50
C LYS A 12 -12.22 47.41 29.98
N ILE A 13 -12.04 48.55 29.30
CA ILE A 13 -12.12 48.64 27.83
C ILE A 13 -10.81 48.20 27.17
N VAL A 14 -9.66 48.48 27.80
CA VAL A 14 -8.35 48.03 27.28
C VAL A 14 -8.09 46.54 27.56
N GLY A 15 -8.63 45.98 28.65
CA GLY A 15 -8.56 44.55 28.95
C GLY A 15 -9.44 43.66 28.06
N GLY A 16 -10.55 44.17 27.53
CA GLY A 16 -11.48 43.39 26.69
C GLY A 16 -11.02 43.15 25.25
N GLY A 17 -10.27 44.09 24.67
CA GLY A 17 -9.84 44.03 23.26
C GLY A 17 -8.73 43.02 22.96
N LEU A 18 -7.79 42.83 23.88
CA LEU A 18 -6.68 41.87 23.71
C LEU A 18 -7.12 40.42 23.92
N VAL A 19 -8.11 40.17 24.78
CA VAL A 19 -8.65 38.82 25.02
C VAL A 19 -9.52 38.37 23.84
N ALA A 20 -10.30 39.27 23.24
CA ALA A 20 -11.12 38.94 22.08
C ALA A 20 -10.30 38.50 20.85
N SER A 21 -9.14 39.13 20.61
CA SER A 21 -8.27 38.78 19.48
C SER A 21 -7.53 37.45 19.68
N THR A 22 -7.09 37.13 20.90
CA THR A 22 -6.50 35.81 21.21
C THR A 22 -7.52 34.69 21.13
N VAL A 23 -8.73 34.91 21.64
CA VAL A 23 -9.83 33.93 21.53
C VAL A 23 -10.21 33.70 20.06
N THR A 24 -10.26 34.76 19.24
CA THR A 24 -10.58 34.63 17.81
C THR A 24 -9.49 33.86 17.04
N LEU A 25 -8.20 34.14 17.30
CA LEU A 25 -7.10 33.39 16.70
C LEU A 25 -7.12 31.92 17.11
N TRP A 26 -7.43 31.63 18.38
CA TRP A 26 -7.53 30.27 18.89
C TRP A 26 -8.72 29.49 18.31
N VAL A 27 -9.90 30.11 18.23
CA VAL A 27 -11.10 29.51 17.62
C VAL A 27 -10.89 29.26 16.13
N ASN A 28 -10.30 30.23 15.40
CA ASN A 28 -10.01 30.09 13.97
C ASN A 28 -8.96 29.01 13.69
N GLY A 29 -7.91 28.91 14.51
CA GLY A 29 -6.90 27.84 14.40
C GLY A 29 -7.55 26.46 14.55
N ARG A 30 -8.36 26.27 15.60
CA ARG A 30 -9.07 24.98 15.82
C ARG A 30 -10.08 24.65 14.74
N ARG A 31 -10.73 25.66 14.15
CA ARG A 31 -11.67 25.42 13.05
C ARG A 31 -10.93 24.96 11.79
N SER A 32 -9.80 25.59 11.47
CA SER A 32 -8.95 25.20 10.34
C SER A 32 -8.43 23.77 10.48
N GLU A 33 -7.94 23.38 11.65
CA GLU A 33 -7.49 22.00 11.91
C GLU A 33 -8.61 20.98 11.68
N ARG A 34 -9.83 21.26 12.18
CA ARG A 34 -10.98 20.37 11.97
C ARG A 34 -11.38 20.24 10.50
N GLU A 35 -11.29 21.33 9.75
CA GLU A 35 -11.56 21.33 8.31
C GLU A 35 -10.52 20.47 7.57
N VAL A 36 -9.23 20.63 7.88
CA VAL A 36 -8.15 19.80 7.33
C VAL A 36 -8.37 18.32 7.66
N THR A 37 -8.63 17.96 8.92
CA THR A 37 -8.88 16.56 9.31
C THR A 37 -10.09 15.97 8.60
N ARG A 38 -11.17 16.75 8.41
CA ARG A 38 -12.37 16.28 7.67
C ARG A 38 -12.06 16.01 6.21
N THR A 39 -11.33 16.91 5.55
CA THR A 39 -10.93 16.74 4.14
C THR A 39 -10.01 15.52 3.98
N ALA A 40 -9.04 15.36 4.89
CA ALA A 40 -8.15 14.19 4.92
C ALA A 40 -8.93 12.88 5.11
N ARG A 41 -9.86 12.84 6.07
CA ARG A 41 -10.72 11.69 6.33
C ARG A 41 -11.62 11.36 5.13
N ALA A 42 -12.12 12.38 4.43
CA ALA A 42 -12.94 12.19 3.23
C ALA A 42 -12.14 11.60 2.05
N LEU A 43 -10.87 11.99 1.89
CA LEU A 43 -9.96 11.35 0.95
C LEU A 43 -9.63 9.91 1.38
N ALA A 44 -9.24 9.69 2.63
CA ALA A 44 -8.92 8.36 3.16
C ALA A 44 -10.08 7.36 2.97
N THR A 45 -11.33 7.80 3.19
CA THR A 45 -12.53 6.98 2.97
C THR A 45 -12.68 6.49 1.52
N ARG A 46 -12.13 7.22 0.54
CA ARG A 46 -12.11 6.81 -0.88
C ARG A 46 -10.88 6.00 -1.24
N LEU A 47 -9.73 6.26 -0.62
CA LEU A 47 -8.49 5.53 -0.86
C LEU A 47 -8.51 4.10 -0.29
N VAL A 48 -9.00 3.94 0.94
CA VAL A 48 -9.06 2.64 1.62
C VAL A 48 -9.69 1.53 0.77
N PRO A 49 -10.92 1.69 0.21
CA PRO A 49 -11.51 0.63 -0.60
C PRO A 49 -10.73 0.32 -1.88
N ILE A 50 -9.98 1.27 -2.44
CA ILE A 50 -9.13 1.04 -3.62
C ILE A 50 -7.97 0.10 -3.25
N PHE A 51 -7.25 0.40 -2.17
CA PHE A 51 -6.12 -0.42 -1.74
C PHE A 51 -6.56 -1.79 -1.20
N GLU A 52 -7.68 -1.86 -0.48
CA GLU A 52 -8.22 -3.12 0.01
C GLU A 52 -8.74 -4.01 -1.10
N ALA A 53 -9.41 -3.44 -2.11
CA ALA A 53 -9.84 -4.20 -3.29
C ALA A 53 -8.62 -4.72 -4.06
N TYR A 54 -7.59 -3.89 -4.23
CA TYR A 54 -6.34 -4.31 -4.86
C TYR A 54 -5.67 -5.48 -4.12
N ALA A 55 -5.55 -5.37 -2.80
CA ALA A 55 -5.00 -6.44 -1.97
C ALA A 55 -5.82 -7.74 -2.09
N ARG A 56 -7.16 -7.65 -2.09
CA ARG A 56 -8.01 -8.82 -2.29
C ARG A 56 -7.76 -9.49 -3.64
N THR A 57 -7.71 -8.72 -4.72
CA THR A 57 -7.42 -9.26 -6.05
C THR A 57 -6.06 -9.96 -6.09
N CYS A 58 -5.04 -9.40 -5.44
CA CYS A 58 -3.74 -10.06 -5.32
C CYS A 58 -3.81 -11.39 -4.56
N ALA A 59 -4.59 -11.48 -3.48
CA ALA A 59 -4.75 -12.70 -2.69
C ALA A 59 -5.47 -13.83 -3.46
N GLU A 60 -6.30 -13.49 -4.46
CA GLU A 60 -7.05 -14.48 -5.24
C GLU A 60 -6.20 -15.14 -6.35
N ILE A 61 -5.10 -14.50 -6.79
CA ILE A 61 -4.29 -14.96 -7.93
C ILE A 61 -3.83 -16.40 -7.79
N ARG A 62 -3.24 -16.75 -6.65
CA ARG A 62 -2.75 -18.12 -6.42
C ARG A 62 -3.89 -19.15 -6.49
N GLY A 63 -5.06 -18.80 -5.94
CA GLY A 63 -6.23 -19.68 -6.01
C GLY A 63 -6.66 -19.96 -7.45
N ILE A 64 -6.52 -18.98 -8.34
CA ILE A 64 -6.83 -19.10 -9.77
C ILE A 64 -5.77 -19.95 -10.50
N HIS A 65 -4.49 -19.73 -10.21
CA HIS A 65 -3.39 -20.55 -10.73
C HIS A 65 -3.56 -22.03 -10.34
N LEU A 66 -3.80 -22.32 -9.06
CA LEU A 66 -4.04 -23.68 -8.56
C LEU A 66 -5.29 -24.35 -9.16
N ALA A 67 -6.28 -23.57 -9.57
CA ALA A 67 -7.48 -24.08 -10.24
C ALA A 67 -7.28 -24.32 -11.75
N SER A 68 -6.18 -23.85 -12.32
CA SER A 68 -5.84 -24.01 -13.72
C SER A 68 -4.99 -25.27 -13.89
N GLU A 69 -5.60 -26.38 -14.30
CA GLU A 69 -4.86 -27.59 -14.66
C GLU A 69 -4.17 -27.41 -16.02
N ARG A 70 -2.85 -27.65 -16.09
CA ARG A 70 -2.08 -27.61 -17.34
C ARG A 70 -1.25 -28.88 -17.52
N GLU A 71 -1.25 -29.38 -18.75
CA GLU A 71 -0.42 -30.52 -19.17
C GLU A 71 0.85 -30.08 -19.92
N ASP A 72 0.86 -28.88 -20.53
CA ASP A 72 1.97 -28.33 -21.29
C ASP A 72 2.57 -27.10 -20.57
N PRO A 73 3.88 -27.10 -20.25
CA PRO A 73 4.56 -25.95 -19.65
C PRO A 73 4.52 -24.67 -20.50
N TYR A 74 4.27 -24.78 -21.81
CA TYR A 74 4.11 -23.64 -22.71
C TYR A 74 2.65 -23.26 -22.97
N ASP A 75 1.70 -23.89 -22.27
CA ASP A 75 0.33 -23.41 -22.25
C ASP A 75 0.20 -22.26 -21.26
N PHE A 76 0.04 -21.05 -21.81
CA PHE A 76 -0.18 -19.83 -21.02
C PHE A 76 -1.65 -19.62 -20.65
N SER A 77 -2.54 -20.57 -20.94
CA SER A 77 -3.94 -20.48 -20.56
C SER A 77 -4.09 -20.49 -19.03
N GLY A 78 -4.88 -19.55 -18.50
CA GLY A 78 -5.11 -19.43 -17.05
C GLY A 78 -4.00 -18.70 -16.26
N VAL A 79 -2.83 -18.43 -16.85
CA VAL A 79 -1.80 -17.59 -16.24
C VAL A 79 -2.37 -16.19 -16.00
N GLN A 80 -2.37 -15.76 -14.73
CA GLN A 80 -2.90 -14.46 -14.36
C GLN A 80 -1.86 -13.35 -14.59
N HIS A 81 -2.31 -12.11 -14.45
CA HIS A 81 -1.44 -10.94 -14.48
C HIS A 81 -1.52 -10.21 -13.14
N VAL A 82 -0.43 -9.51 -12.80
CA VAL A 82 -0.44 -8.58 -11.67
C VAL A 82 -1.51 -7.51 -11.92
N PRO A 83 -2.44 -7.27 -10.99
CA PRO A 83 -3.59 -6.42 -11.24
C PRO A 83 -3.16 -4.97 -11.43
N GLU A 84 -3.96 -4.22 -12.19
CA GLU A 84 -3.78 -2.78 -12.34
C GLU A 84 -4.41 -2.05 -11.15
N LEU A 85 -3.75 -0.99 -10.70
CA LEU A 85 -4.30 -0.12 -9.67
C LEU A 85 -5.40 0.75 -10.28
N GLN A 86 -6.55 0.80 -9.61
CA GLN A 86 -7.61 1.74 -9.99
C GLN A 86 -7.11 3.19 -9.90
N GLU A 87 -7.59 4.04 -10.80
CA GLU A 87 -7.26 5.46 -10.78
C GLU A 87 -7.53 6.09 -9.41
N LEU A 88 -6.51 6.75 -8.86
CA LEU A 88 -6.63 7.43 -7.59
C LEU A 88 -7.49 8.69 -7.73
N PRO A 89 -8.29 9.05 -6.70
CA PRO A 89 -9.15 10.22 -6.75
C PRO A 89 -8.35 11.52 -6.96
N VAL A 90 -8.82 12.33 -7.91
CA VAL A 90 -8.31 13.69 -8.16
C VAL A 90 -8.91 14.65 -7.13
N ASP A 91 -8.20 14.85 -6.02
CA ASP A 91 -8.59 15.77 -4.94
C ASP A 91 -7.37 16.47 -4.35
N GLU A 92 -6.95 17.59 -4.96
CA GLU A 92 -5.78 18.35 -4.50
C GLU A 92 -5.89 18.78 -3.03
N GLN A 93 -7.09 19.14 -2.57
CA GLN A 93 -7.29 19.59 -1.20
C GLN A 93 -7.15 18.42 -0.22
N GLY A 94 -7.74 17.27 -0.56
CA GLY A 94 -7.55 16.02 0.16
C GLY A 94 -6.10 15.60 0.26
N TRP A 95 -5.37 15.64 -0.85
CA TRP A 95 -3.95 15.24 -0.90
C TRP A 95 -3.05 16.17 -0.11
N ARG A 96 -3.38 17.47 0.00
CA ARG A 96 -2.66 18.40 0.89
C ARG A 96 -3.03 18.23 2.37
N ALA A 97 -4.23 17.72 2.65
CA ALA A 97 -4.73 17.54 4.01
C ALA A 97 -4.33 16.20 4.63
N ILE A 98 -4.03 15.20 3.81
CA ILE A 98 -3.60 13.88 4.27
C ILE A 98 -2.20 13.95 4.90
N ASP A 99 -1.88 12.95 5.71
CA ASP A 99 -0.59 12.77 6.35
C ASP A 99 0.47 12.61 5.26
N GLY A 100 1.55 13.38 5.34
CA GLY A 100 2.52 13.49 4.24
C GLY A 100 3.16 12.15 3.89
N ASP A 101 3.43 11.29 4.88
CA ASP A 101 4.02 9.98 4.64
C ASP A 101 3.01 9.03 3.98
N LEU A 102 1.79 8.94 4.53
CA LEU A 102 0.73 8.10 3.94
C LEU A 102 0.34 8.57 2.54
N GLY A 103 0.29 9.90 2.33
CA GLY A 103 0.03 10.51 1.04
C GLY A 103 1.10 10.11 0.01
N ALA A 104 2.38 10.22 0.39
CA ALA A 104 3.48 9.82 -0.47
C ALA A 104 3.47 8.33 -0.79
N ARG A 105 3.26 7.45 0.20
CA ARG A 105 3.15 5.99 -0.02
C ARG A 105 1.98 5.64 -0.93
N ALA A 106 0.80 6.21 -0.69
CA ALA A 106 -0.37 5.97 -1.52
C ALA A 106 -0.16 6.46 -2.96
N GLN A 107 0.42 7.65 -3.15
CA GLN A 107 0.71 8.18 -4.48
C GLN A 107 1.80 7.41 -5.19
N THR A 108 2.85 6.97 -4.52
CA THR A 108 3.96 6.23 -5.16
C THR A 108 3.62 4.77 -5.45
N PHE A 109 2.55 4.23 -4.85
CA PHE A 109 2.13 2.84 -5.05
C PHE A 109 1.93 2.45 -6.52
N HIS A 110 1.40 3.36 -7.37
CA HIS A 110 1.24 3.07 -8.81
C HIS A 110 2.58 2.80 -9.51
N MET A 111 3.67 3.44 -9.07
CA MET A 111 5.02 3.19 -9.60
C MET A 111 5.53 1.82 -9.21
N HIS A 112 5.25 1.36 -7.99
CA HIS A 112 5.55 -0.01 -7.56
C HIS A 112 4.80 -1.02 -8.43
N VAL A 113 3.49 -0.85 -8.60
CA VAL A 113 2.67 -1.70 -9.47
C VAL A 113 3.22 -1.74 -10.89
N TYR A 114 3.57 -0.58 -11.45
CA TYR A 114 4.18 -0.48 -12.77
C TYR A 114 5.50 -1.25 -12.87
N SER A 115 6.43 -1.04 -11.94
CA SER A 115 7.73 -1.71 -11.92
C SER A 115 7.59 -3.23 -11.81
N CYS A 116 6.73 -3.73 -10.90
CA CYS A 116 6.47 -5.15 -10.75
C CYS A 116 5.89 -5.79 -12.01
N ARG A 117 4.98 -5.07 -12.72
CA ARG A 117 4.46 -5.53 -14.01
C ARG A 117 5.53 -5.60 -15.10
N GLN A 118 6.50 -4.68 -15.11
CA GLN A 118 7.65 -4.76 -16.03
C GLN A 118 8.55 -5.95 -15.70
N LEU A 119 8.74 -6.27 -14.42
CA LEU A 119 9.51 -7.45 -14.00
C LEU A 119 8.84 -8.75 -14.49
N VAL A 120 7.54 -8.90 -14.26
CA VAL A 120 6.77 -10.06 -14.77
C VAL A 120 6.86 -10.14 -16.30
N LYS A 121 6.74 -9.00 -16.98
CA LYS A 121 6.88 -8.95 -18.44
C LYS A 121 8.26 -9.43 -18.90
N ALA A 122 9.33 -9.02 -18.21
CA ALA A 122 10.68 -9.47 -18.52
C ALA A 122 10.84 -10.99 -18.29
N THR A 123 10.22 -11.54 -17.24
CA THR A 123 10.18 -13.00 -17.03
C THR A 123 9.47 -13.70 -18.19
N ALA A 124 8.36 -13.14 -18.67
CA ALA A 124 7.58 -13.71 -19.77
C ALA A 124 8.30 -13.70 -21.13
N GLU A 125 9.40 -12.95 -21.29
CA GLU A 125 10.19 -12.95 -22.54
C GLU A 125 11.03 -14.23 -22.71
N TYR A 126 11.40 -14.89 -21.60
CA TYR A 126 12.34 -16.02 -21.61
C TYR A 126 11.88 -17.24 -20.80
N GLY A 127 10.90 -17.08 -19.91
CA GLY A 127 10.37 -18.14 -19.05
C GLY A 127 9.21 -18.91 -19.68
N ASP A 128 8.91 -20.06 -19.09
CA ASP A 128 7.69 -20.83 -19.38
C ASP A 128 6.50 -20.34 -18.55
N ALA A 129 5.36 -21.03 -18.64
CA ALA A 129 4.15 -20.61 -17.93
C ALA A 129 4.34 -20.67 -16.40
N ASP A 130 5.04 -21.67 -15.89
CA ASP A 130 5.30 -21.86 -14.46
C ASP A 130 6.20 -20.75 -13.90
N ASP A 131 7.22 -20.35 -14.66
CA ASP A 131 8.09 -19.22 -14.30
C ASP A 131 7.31 -17.91 -14.21
N ILE A 132 6.41 -17.67 -15.16
CA ILE A 132 5.57 -16.47 -15.16
C ILE A 132 4.61 -16.50 -13.97
N GLU A 133 4.00 -17.64 -13.65
CA GLU A 133 3.13 -17.76 -12.49
C GLU A 133 3.84 -17.47 -11.18
N VAL A 134 5.02 -18.05 -10.98
CA VAL A 134 5.82 -17.80 -9.78
C VAL A 134 6.19 -16.31 -9.70
N ALA A 135 6.56 -15.68 -10.82
CA ALA A 135 6.82 -14.25 -10.86
C ALA A 135 5.56 -13.43 -10.51
N VAL A 136 4.41 -13.74 -11.10
CA VAL A 136 3.13 -13.07 -10.84
C VAL A 136 2.73 -13.24 -9.38
N GLU A 137 2.79 -14.44 -8.82
CA GLU A 137 2.46 -14.71 -7.40
C GLU A 137 3.38 -13.95 -6.45
N THR A 138 4.67 -13.92 -6.74
CA THR A 138 5.66 -13.21 -5.93
C THR A 138 5.35 -11.71 -5.92
N GLN A 139 5.20 -11.12 -7.10
CA GLN A 139 4.92 -9.70 -7.22
C GLN A 139 3.53 -9.33 -6.65
N ALA A 140 2.52 -10.18 -6.86
CA ALA A 140 1.18 -9.96 -6.31
C ALA A 140 1.15 -10.04 -4.78
N THR A 141 1.90 -10.96 -4.18
CA THR A 141 2.02 -11.11 -2.73
C THR A 141 2.64 -9.84 -2.11
N GLU A 142 3.75 -9.36 -2.66
CA GLU A 142 4.43 -8.15 -2.19
C GLU A 142 3.51 -6.91 -2.31
N LEU A 143 2.94 -6.68 -3.50
CA LEU A 143 2.06 -5.55 -3.74
C LEU A 143 0.76 -5.62 -2.93
N GLY A 144 0.21 -6.83 -2.77
CA GLY A 144 -0.99 -7.08 -1.97
C GLY A 144 -0.76 -6.75 -0.50
N ALA A 145 0.37 -7.18 0.07
CA ALA A 145 0.76 -6.84 1.44
C ALA A 145 0.95 -5.33 1.62
N MET A 146 1.63 -4.68 0.67
CA MET A 146 1.85 -3.23 0.69
C MET A 146 0.52 -2.45 0.60
N ALA A 147 -0.36 -2.82 -0.32
CA ALA A 147 -1.68 -2.20 -0.46
C ALA A 147 -2.51 -2.37 0.81
N TRP A 148 -2.54 -3.59 1.37
CA TRP A 148 -3.26 -3.85 2.62
C TRP A 148 -2.73 -3.01 3.77
N SER A 149 -1.40 -2.91 3.92
CA SER A 149 -0.77 -2.05 4.93
C SER A 149 -1.16 -0.57 4.75
N ILE A 150 -1.13 -0.03 3.53
CA ILE A 150 -1.57 1.35 3.28
C ILE A 150 -3.04 1.54 3.69
N GLY A 151 -3.92 0.58 3.36
CA GLY A 151 -5.32 0.60 3.75
C GLY A 151 -5.53 0.62 5.28
N CYS A 152 -4.83 -0.25 6.00
CA CYS A 152 -4.84 -0.30 7.47
C CYS A 152 -4.33 1.01 8.08
N ASP A 153 -3.17 1.50 7.63
CA ASP A 153 -2.58 2.73 8.16
C ASP A 153 -3.49 3.95 7.94
N LEU A 154 -4.19 4.01 6.79
CA LEU A 154 -5.20 5.04 6.53
C LEU A 154 -6.39 4.93 7.48
N ARG A 155 -6.87 3.72 7.77
CA ARG A 155 -7.97 3.53 8.72
C ARG A 155 -7.57 3.96 10.13
N ASP A 156 -6.41 3.52 10.59
CA ASP A 156 -5.89 3.82 11.92
C ASP A 156 -5.61 5.31 12.08
N ARG A 157 -4.98 5.93 11.07
CA ARG A 157 -4.63 7.37 11.11
C ARG A 157 -5.85 8.28 11.14
N TYR A 158 -6.93 7.90 10.46
CA TYR A 158 -8.13 8.73 10.29
C TYR A 158 -9.35 8.27 11.08
N ASP A 159 -9.17 7.30 11.99
CA ASP A 159 -10.22 6.73 12.84
C ASP A 159 -11.43 6.30 12.00
N LEU A 160 -11.14 5.59 10.91
CA LEU A 160 -12.15 4.97 10.07
C LEU A 160 -12.56 3.62 10.70
N PRO A 161 -13.78 3.12 10.42
CA PRO A 161 -14.18 1.79 10.88
C PRO A 161 -13.11 0.75 10.50
N PRO A 162 -12.88 -0.31 11.28
CA PRO A 162 -11.94 -1.35 10.91
C PRO A 162 -12.41 -2.08 9.63
N ALA A 163 -11.47 -2.70 8.92
CA ALA A 163 -11.82 -3.61 7.84
C ALA A 163 -12.69 -4.77 8.37
N PRO A 164 -13.62 -5.31 7.57
CA PRO A 164 -14.42 -6.47 7.97
C PRO A 164 -13.52 -7.62 8.44
N PRO A 165 -13.89 -8.34 9.53
CA PRO A 165 -13.06 -9.38 10.13
C PRO A 165 -12.90 -10.65 9.27
N ASP A 166 -13.53 -10.69 8.09
CA ASP A 166 -13.79 -11.92 7.37
C ASP A 166 -12.53 -12.55 6.75
N TRP A 167 -11.42 -11.80 6.62
CA TRP A 167 -10.17 -12.34 6.07
C TRP A 167 -8.93 -11.66 6.66
N LYS A 168 -8.01 -12.47 7.19
CA LYS A 168 -6.71 -12.02 7.72
C LYS A 168 -5.69 -11.86 6.58
N TYR A 169 -5.89 -10.89 5.69
CA TYR A 169 -5.06 -10.72 4.49
C TYR A 169 -3.57 -10.61 4.79
N MET A 170 -3.18 -9.84 5.82
CA MET A 170 -1.78 -9.74 6.21
C MET A 170 -1.19 -11.11 6.61
N GLN A 171 -1.93 -11.93 7.35
CA GLN A 171 -1.47 -13.27 7.70
C GLN A 171 -1.32 -14.14 6.45
N HIS A 172 -2.28 -14.06 5.53
CA HIS A 172 -2.20 -14.77 4.24
C HIS A 172 -0.94 -14.37 3.45
N PHE A 173 -0.64 -13.08 3.30
CA PHE A 173 0.56 -12.65 2.57
C PHE A 173 1.87 -13.08 3.24
N LEU A 174 1.94 -13.07 4.58
CA LEU A 174 3.11 -13.58 5.31
C LEU A 174 3.30 -15.08 5.10
N GLU A 175 2.20 -15.85 5.05
CA GLU A 175 2.24 -17.29 4.76
C GLU A 175 2.68 -17.55 3.31
N GLU A 176 2.21 -16.75 2.34
CA GLU A 176 2.66 -16.83 0.95
C GLU A 176 4.13 -16.46 0.78
N GLU A 177 4.60 -15.37 1.42
CA GLU A 177 6.00 -14.95 1.37
C GLU A 177 6.93 -16.05 1.92
N ALA A 178 6.56 -16.64 3.06
CA ALA A 178 7.31 -17.76 3.64
C ALA A 178 7.35 -18.99 2.72
N ARG A 179 6.24 -19.29 2.03
CA ARG A 179 6.17 -20.38 1.04
C ARG A 179 7.10 -20.11 -0.14
N LEU A 180 7.02 -18.92 -0.73
CA LEU A 180 7.83 -18.53 -1.89
C LEU A 180 9.33 -18.54 -1.55
N ALA A 181 9.69 -18.05 -0.36
CA ALA A 181 11.06 -18.11 0.14
C ALA A 181 11.59 -19.55 0.23
N LYS A 182 10.76 -20.49 0.74
CA LYS A 182 11.12 -21.91 0.81
C LYS A 182 11.33 -22.52 -0.57
N GLN A 183 10.45 -22.24 -1.53
CA GLN A 183 10.58 -22.73 -2.91
C GLN A 183 11.86 -22.22 -3.59
N LEU A 184 12.22 -20.96 -3.36
CA LEU A 184 13.47 -20.40 -3.87
C LEU A 184 14.70 -21.07 -3.26
N GLU A 185 14.66 -21.39 -1.96
CA GLU A 185 15.74 -22.11 -1.29
C GLU A 185 15.89 -23.54 -1.84
N GLU A 186 14.78 -24.25 -2.05
CA GLU A 186 14.74 -25.59 -2.65
C GLU A 186 15.32 -25.59 -4.07
N ARG A 187 14.83 -24.70 -4.96
CA ARG A 187 15.37 -24.55 -6.32
C ARG A 187 16.87 -24.22 -6.33
N ARG A 188 17.33 -23.38 -5.41
CA ARG A 188 18.77 -23.06 -5.26
C ARG A 188 19.58 -24.23 -4.73
N ALA A 189 19.00 -25.11 -3.92
CA ALA A 189 19.66 -26.33 -3.46
C ALA A 189 19.79 -27.33 -4.61
N GLU A 190 18.71 -27.57 -5.35
CA GLU A 190 18.68 -28.44 -6.53
C GLU A 190 19.68 -27.98 -7.61
N MET A 191 19.71 -26.69 -7.92
CA MET A 191 20.69 -26.14 -8.87
C MET A 191 22.14 -26.31 -8.39
N ARG A 192 22.41 -26.20 -7.09
CA ARG A 192 23.75 -26.43 -6.54
C ARG A 192 24.14 -27.91 -6.65
N GLU A 193 23.21 -28.81 -6.39
CA GLU A 193 23.43 -30.26 -6.54
C GLU A 193 23.68 -30.63 -8.00
N LEU A 194 22.84 -30.13 -8.93
CA LEU A 194 23.02 -30.33 -10.37
C LEU A 194 24.38 -29.83 -10.85
N ASN A 195 24.79 -28.62 -10.43
CA ASN A 195 26.09 -28.06 -10.79
C ASN A 195 27.25 -28.92 -10.23
N SER A 196 27.13 -29.45 -9.01
CA SER A 196 28.12 -30.36 -8.44
C SER A 196 28.27 -31.64 -9.29
N ILE A 197 27.16 -32.19 -9.77
CA ILE A 197 27.17 -33.39 -10.63
C ILE A 197 27.82 -33.08 -11.99
N LEU A 198 27.50 -31.94 -12.60
CA LEU A 198 28.09 -31.53 -13.88
C LEU A 198 29.61 -31.32 -13.79
N GLU A 199 30.08 -30.73 -12.69
CA GLU A 199 31.51 -30.58 -12.40
C GLU A 199 32.22 -31.94 -12.26
N GLU A 200 31.60 -32.92 -11.61
CA GLU A 200 32.14 -34.29 -11.50
C GLU A 200 32.22 -35.00 -12.85
N GLU A 201 31.28 -34.74 -13.76
CA GLU A 201 31.28 -35.28 -15.13
C GLU A 201 32.22 -34.55 -16.09
N GLY A 202 32.89 -33.48 -15.64
CA GLY A 202 33.79 -32.67 -16.47
C GLY A 202 33.07 -31.87 -17.55
N ILE A 203 31.76 -31.65 -17.38
CA ILE A 203 30.94 -30.79 -18.24
C ILE A 203 31.02 -29.39 -17.64
N GLU A 204 31.62 -28.43 -18.36
CA GLU A 204 31.61 -27.04 -17.89
C GLU A 204 30.15 -26.56 -17.76
N PRO A 205 29.73 -26.07 -16.58
CA PRO A 205 28.38 -25.57 -16.41
C PRO A 205 28.19 -24.35 -17.32
N ASN A 206 27.26 -24.47 -18.26
CA ASN A 206 26.79 -23.33 -19.06
C ASN A 206 26.00 -22.40 -18.13
N LEU A 207 26.70 -21.44 -17.53
CA LEU A 207 26.10 -20.36 -16.77
C LEU A 207 25.32 -19.46 -17.73
N VAL A 208 23.99 -19.52 -17.65
CA VAL A 208 23.07 -18.44 -18.06
C VAL A 208 22.47 -17.85 -16.78
#